data_AF-A0A6C0DGK2-F1
#
_entry.id   AF-A0A6C0DGK2-F1
#
_cell.length_a   1.000
_cell.length_b   1.000
_cell.length_c   1.000
_cell.angle_alpha   90.00
_cell.angle_beta   90.00
_cell.angle_gamma   90.00
#
_symmetry.space_group_name_H-M   'P 1'
#
loop_
_entity.id
_entity.type
_entity.pdbx_description
1 polymer ?
#
loop_
_entity_poly.entity_id
_entity_poly.type
_entity_poly.pdbx_seq_one_letter_code
_entity_poly.pdbx_strand_id
1 'polypeptide(L)'
;MSHIPAVGSKAQVFHGTAKHTPGGLTKKDLMKHHGRIISRKKHAAGKKAIKHLRALGYIAKKGTFRLMSKSMAKSKSRKTRKARK
;
A
#
# COMPACT_ATOMS: atom_id res chain seq x y z
N MET A 1 24.84 15.65 29.20
CA MET A 1 24.21 14.59 28.35
C MET A 1 22.93 15.16 27.78
N SER A 2 22.77 15.16 26.46
CA SER A 2 21.52 15.61 25.82
C SER A 2 20.38 14.66 26.20
N HIS A 3 19.30 15.21 26.75
CA HIS A 3 18.12 14.42 27.08
C HIS A 3 17.44 13.94 25.79
N ILE A 4 17.47 12.62 25.56
CA ILE A 4 16.74 12.00 24.44
C ILE A 4 15.26 11.97 24.81
N PRO A 5 14.38 12.70 24.09
CA PRO A 5 12.95 12.66 24.33
C PRO A 5 12.41 11.22 24.19
N ALA A 6 11.50 10.85 25.08
CA ALA A 6 10.86 9.54 25.04
C ALA A 6 10.03 9.39 23.74
N VAL A 7 9.23 10.41 23.43
CA VAL A 7 8.35 10.45 22.27
C VAL A 7 8.90 11.40 21.21
N GLY A 8 8.93 10.96 19.95
CA GLY A 8 9.30 11.80 18.82
C GLY A 8 8.64 11.39 17.51
N SER A 9 8.94 12.12 16.44
CA SER A 9 8.49 11.78 15.09
C SER A 9 9.16 10.48 14.61
N LYS A 10 8.58 9.83 13.59
CA LYS A 10 9.20 8.66 12.96
C LYS A 10 10.62 8.95 12.47
N ALA A 11 10.87 10.17 11.99
CA ALA A 11 12.20 10.60 11.57
C ALA A 11 13.17 10.67 12.74
N GLN A 12 12.78 11.34 13.83
CA GLN A 12 13.60 11.45 15.03
C GLN A 12 13.97 10.07 15.60
N VAL A 13 12.99 9.17 15.71
CA VAL A 13 13.21 7.78 16.19
C VAL A 13 14.15 7.00 15.26
N PHE A 14 14.01 7.17 13.94
CA PHE A 14 14.86 6.49 12.97
C PHE A 14 16.32 7.00 13.02
N HIS A 15 16.50 8.30 13.21
CA HIS A 15 17.81 8.94 13.34
C HIS A 15 18.41 8.79 14.75
N GLY A 16 17.65 8.30 15.73
CA GLY A 16 18.13 8.06 17.09
C GLY A 16 18.02 9.25 18.04
N THR A 17 17.30 10.31 17.64
CA THR A 17 17.07 11.50 18.47
C THR A 17 15.83 11.38 19.37
N ALA A 18 15.07 10.30 19.28
CA ALA A 18 13.96 9.97 20.18
C ALA A 18 13.86 8.46 20.42
N LYS A 19 13.30 8.04 21.57
CA LYS A 19 13.21 6.61 21.94
C LYS A 19 12.13 5.87 21.13
N HIS A 20 10.93 6.42 21.05
CA HIS A 20 9.79 5.82 20.34
C HIS A 20 8.83 6.88 19.77
N THR A 21 7.95 6.45 18.88
CA THR A 21 6.86 7.32 18.36
C THR A 21 5.70 7.41 19.37
N PRO A 22 4.73 8.33 19.20
CA PRO A 22 3.53 8.36 20.04
C PRO A 22 2.76 7.02 20.03
N GLY A 23 2.84 6.26 18.94
CA GLY A 23 2.25 4.93 18.82
C GLY A 23 3.17 3.77 19.21
N GLY A 24 4.22 4.03 20.01
CA GLY A 24 5.12 3.00 20.54
C GLY A 24 6.10 2.39 19.53
N LEU A 25 6.11 2.83 18.27
CA LEU A 25 7.06 2.30 17.28
C LEU A 25 8.49 2.69 17.61
N THR A 26 9.39 1.71 17.59
CA THR A 26 10.83 1.89 17.75
C THR A 26 11.54 1.91 16.40
N LYS A 27 12.85 2.19 16.39
CA LYS A 27 13.65 2.16 15.16
C LYS A 27 13.59 0.80 14.44
N LYS A 28 13.46 -0.31 15.18
CA LYS A 28 13.32 -1.66 14.59
C LYS A 28 12.00 -1.82 13.82
N ASP A 29 10.95 -1.10 14.19
CA ASP A 29 9.64 -1.18 13.54
C ASP A 29 9.51 -0.26 12.32
N LEU A 30 10.50 0.60 12.09
CA LEU A 30 10.53 1.59 11.02
C LEU A 30 11.44 1.15 9.87
N MET A 31 11.16 1.68 8.68
CA MET A 31 11.99 1.54 7.48
C MET A 31 11.86 2.75 6.57
N LYS A 32 12.89 3.02 5.76
CA LYS A 32 12.86 4.05 4.72
C LYS A 32 12.38 3.44 3.39
N HIS A 33 11.38 4.05 2.77
CA HIS A 33 10.85 3.64 1.47
C HIS A 33 10.43 4.88 0.67
N HIS A 34 10.97 5.04 -0.54
CA HIS A 34 10.77 6.22 -1.39
C HIS A 34 10.87 7.56 -0.63
N GLY A 35 11.96 7.74 0.12
CA GLY A 35 12.22 8.96 0.89
C GLY A 35 11.41 9.13 2.17
N ARG A 36 10.41 8.28 2.44
CA ARG A 36 9.56 8.36 3.63
C ARG A 36 9.93 7.29 4.65
N ILE A 37 9.88 7.65 5.93
CA ILE A 37 10.03 6.68 7.03
C ILE A 37 8.65 6.15 7.41
N ILE A 38 8.45 4.86 7.18
CA ILE A 38 7.17 4.16 7.33
C ILE A 38 7.31 2.98 8.29
N SER A 39 6.18 2.48 8.80
CA SER A 39 6.16 1.25 9.60
C SER A 39 6.36 0.02 8.71
N ARG A 40 7.26 -0.88 9.11
CA ARG A 40 7.50 -2.18 8.45
C ARG A 40 6.22 -3.01 8.35
N LYS A 41 5.45 -3.08 9.44
CA LYS A 41 4.20 -3.83 9.51
C LYS A 41 3.17 -3.34 8.49
N LYS A 42 2.97 -2.02 8.40
CA LYS A 42 2.03 -1.42 7.43
C LYS A 42 2.46 -1.64 5.99
N HIS A 43 3.76 -1.54 5.70
CA HIS A 43 4.29 -1.80 4.37
C HIS A 43 4.07 -3.26 3.93
N ALA A 44 4.33 -4.22 4.83
CA ALA A 44 4.09 -5.63 4.57
C ALA A 44 2.59 -5.94 4.36
N ALA A 45 1.72 -5.35 5.18
CA ALA A 45 0.26 -5.48 5.02
C ALA A 45 -0.21 -4.94 3.66
N GLY A 46 0.28 -3.78 3.23
CA GLY A 46 -0.04 -3.21 1.92
C GLY A 46 0.34 -4.13 0.76
N LYS A 47 1.54 -4.74 0.80
CA LYS A 47 1.96 -5.71 -0.23
C LYS A 47 1.04 -6.94 -0.28
N LYS A 48 0.60 -7.46 0.87
CA LYS A 48 -0.35 -8.58 0.94
C LYS A 48 -1.71 -8.19 0.35
N ALA A 49 -2.22 -7.01 0.70
CA ALA A 49 -3.49 -6.51 0.17
C ALA A 49 -3.47 -6.37 -1.37
N ILE A 50 -2.38 -5.82 -1.94
CA ILE A 50 -2.22 -5.69 -3.40
C ILE A 50 -2.20 -7.07 -4.08
N LYS A 51 -1.50 -8.06 -3.49
CA LYS A 51 -1.49 -9.44 -4.02
C LYS A 51 -2.91 -10.03 -4.03
N HIS A 52 -3.65 -9.86 -2.94
CA HIS A 52 -5.03 -10.34 -2.82
C HIS A 52 -5.96 -9.70 -3.87
N LEU A 53 -5.89 -8.37 -4.05
CA LEU A 53 -6.68 -7.67 -5.07
C LEU A 53 -6.40 -8.18 -6.48
N ARG A 54 -5.12 -8.44 -6.81
CA ARG A 54 -4.75 -9.03 -8.10
C ARG A 54 -5.30 -10.45 -8.28
N ALA A 55 -5.29 -11.27 -7.23
CA ALA A 55 -5.86 -12.62 -7.25
C ALA A 55 -7.38 -12.57 -7.53
N LEU A 56 -8.09 -11.62 -6.92
CA LEU A 56 -9.50 -11.34 -7.20
C LEU A 56 -9.77 -10.72 -8.58
N GLY A 57 -8.72 -10.47 -9.37
CA GLY A 57 -8.84 -9.93 -10.73
C GLY A 57 -8.98 -8.40 -10.80
N TYR A 58 -8.70 -7.68 -9.71
CA TYR A 58 -8.60 -6.22 -9.71
C TYR A 58 -7.19 -5.79 -10.14
N ILE A 59 -7.05 -5.35 -11.39
CA ILE A 59 -5.76 -4.95 -11.98
C ILE A 59 -5.81 -3.47 -12.35
N ALA A 60 -5.06 -2.64 -11.63
CA ALA A 60 -4.97 -1.21 -11.95
C ALA A 60 -4.07 -0.97 -13.17
N LYS A 61 -4.55 -0.18 -14.13
CA LYS A 61 -3.75 0.36 -15.24
C LYS A 61 -3.39 1.82 -14.93
N LYS A 62 -2.11 2.18 -15.10
CA LYS A 62 -1.61 3.54 -14.85
C LYS A 62 -2.36 4.53 -15.75
N GLY A 63 -2.83 5.64 -15.18
CA GLY A 63 -3.57 6.67 -15.90
C GLY A 63 -5.07 6.39 -16.08
N THR A 64 -5.59 5.24 -15.62
CA THR A 64 -7.02 4.92 -15.68
C THR A 64 -7.58 4.64 -14.30
N PHE A 65 -8.49 5.49 -13.82
CA PHE A 65 -9.13 5.38 -12.50
C PHE A 65 -10.53 4.76 -12.63
N ARG A 66 -10.61 3.52 -13.16
CA ARG A 66 -11.85 2.73 -13.13
C ARG A 66 -11.60 1.45 -12.34
N LEU A 67 -12.66 0.93 -11.72
CA LEU A 67 -12.67 -0.42 -11.16
C LEU A 67 -12.51 -1.41 -12.33
N MET A 68 -11.30 -1.94 -12.48
CA MET A 68 -10.98 -2.92 -13.51
C MET A 68 -11.05 -4.31 -12.90
N SER A 69 -12.17 -5.02 -13.08
CA SER A 69 -12.27 -6.44 -12.74
C SER A 69 -12.09 -7.30 -13.99
N LYS A 70 -11.48 -8.48 -13.84
CA LYS A 70 -11.37 -9.48 -14.94
C LYS A 70 -12.74 -9.84 -15.53
N SER A 71 -13.81 -9.86 -14.73
CA SER A 71 -15.16 -10.15 -15.19
C SER A 71 -15.73 -9.05 -16.12
N MET A 72 -15.39 -7.78 -15.89
CA MET A 72 -15.81 -6.69 -16.78
C MET A 72 -15.18 -6.80 -18.17
N ALA A 73 -13.93 -7.28 -18.28
CA ALA A 73 -13.26 -7.48 -19.57
C ALA A 73 -13.96 -8.53 -20.45
N LYS A 74 -14.54 -9.59 -19.84
CA LYS A 74 -15.21 -10.69 -20.55
C LYS A 74 -16.61 -10.33 -21.08
N SER A 75 -17.26 -9.30 -20.49
CA SER A 75 -18.63 -8.90 -20.85
C SER A 75 -18.78 -8.23 -22.23
N LYS A 76 -17.69 -7.78 -22.87
CA LYS A 76 -17.75 -7.03 -24.14
C LYS A 76 -17.95 -7.87 -25.41
N SER A 77 -17.99 -9.20 -25.33
CA SER A 77 -17.99 -10.08 -26.52
C SER A 77 -19.35 -10.67 -26.95
N ARG A 78 -20.45 -10.46 -26.24
CA ARG A 78 -21.78 -10.87 -26.73
C ARG A 78 -22.44 -9.75 -27.55
N LYS A 79 -21.74 -9.20 -28.55
CA LYS A 79 -22.42 -8.47 -29.61
C LYS A 79 -23.13 -9.52 -30.45
N THR A 80 -24.41 -9.70 -30.14
CA THR A 80 -25.43 -10.41 -30.90
C THR A 80 -25.01 -10.62 -32.36
N ARG A 81 -24.70 -11.87 -32.72
CA ARG A 81 -24.90 -12.32 -34.11
C ARG A 81 -26.40 -12.20 -34.34
N LYS A 82 -26.85 -11.01 -34.78
CA LYS A 82 -28.21 -10.75 -35.20
C LYS A 82 -28.46 -11.73 -36.35
N ALA A 83 -29.13 -12.83 -36.04
CA ALA A 83 -29.73 -13.71 -37.03
C ALA A 83 -30.53 -12.80 -37.96
N ARG A 84 -30.07 -12.66 -39.20
CA ARG A 84 -30.85 -12.04 -40.27
C ARG A 84 -31.18 -13.20 -41.22
N LYS A 85 -32.45 -13.57 -41.11
CA LYS A 85 -33.36 -14.23 -42.05
C LYS A 85 -32.74 -14.83 -43.31
#